data_AF-W6MNZ8-F1
#
_entry.id   AF-W6MNZ8-F1
#
_cell.length_a   1.000
_cell.length_b   1.000
_cell.length_c   1.000
_cell.angle_alpha   90.00
_cell.angle_beta   90.00
_cell.angle_gamma   90.00
#
_symmetry.space_group_name_H-M   'P 1'
#
loop_
_entity.id
_entity.type
_entity.pdbx_description
1 polymer ?
#
loop_
_entity_poly.entity_id
_entity_poly.type
_entity_poly.pdbx_seq_one_letter_code
_entity_poly.pdbx_strand_id
1 'polypeptide(L)' 'VQLYGFSPVFFLGDGGGPLVCQDPSTGRYVLTGITAWGIGCGQKNVPGVFVNVEYFHSWINDILFSPQHQQSTGVYGK' A
#
# COMPACT_ATOMS: atom_id res chain seq x y z
N VAL A 1 -6.50 0.04 10.74
CA VAL A 1 -5.26 0.62 10.14
C VAL A 1 -4.25 -0.43 9.68
N GLN A 2 -4.31 -1.67 10.16
CA GLN A 2 -3.39 -2.74 9.76
C GLN A 2 -4.13 -3.89 9.07
N LEU A 3 -3.47 -4.55 8.11
CA LEU A 3 -3.88 -5.78 7.45
C LEU A 3 -2.86 -6.87 7.76
N TYR A 4 -3.32 -8.11 7.82
CA TYR A 4 -2.46 -9.28 7.97
C TYR A 4 -2.43 -10.04 6.65
N GLY A 5 -1.24 -10.39 6.18
CA GLY A 5 -1.08 -11.12 4.93
C GLY A 5 0.20 -11.94 4.88
N PHE A 6 0.22 -12.93 4.00
CA PHE A 6 1.37 -13.79 3.78
C PHE A 6 1.98 -13.46 2.41
N SER A 7 3.05 -12.65 2.41
CA SER A 7 3.88 -12.44 1.23
C SER A 7 5.10 -13.38 1.29
N PRO A 8 5.37 -14.18 0.26
CA PRO A 8 6.58 -15.02 0.22
C PRO A 8 7.89 -14.20 0.11
N VAL A 9 7.80 -12.88 -0.06
CA VAL A 9 8.94 -11.98 -0.33
C VAL A 9 9.26 -11.05 0.86
N PHE A 10 8.88 -11.39 2.09
CA PHE A 10 9.26 -10.56 3.24
C PHE A 10 10.77 -10.68 3.54
N PHE A 11 11.57 -9.76 2.98
CA PHE A 11 12.92 -9.47 3.48
C PHE A 11 12.90 -8.27 4.42
N LEU A 12 13.80 -8.27 5.41
CA LEU A 12 14.10 -7.11 6.25
C LEU A 12 14.75 -6.03 5.38
N GLY A 13 13.92 -5.24 4.70
CA GLY A 13 14.37 -4.26 3.70
C GLY A 13 13.25 -3.77 2.78
N ASP A 14 12.21 -4.57 2.56
CA ASP A 14 11.04 -4.20 1.74
C ASP A 14 10.00 -3.37 2.54
N GLY A 15 10.45 -2.63 3.55
CA GLY A 15 9.59 -1.68 4.28
C GLY A 15 9.10 -0.62 3.30
N GLY A 16 7.80 -0.60 3.01
CA GLY A 16 7.22 0.22 1.95
C GLY A 16 6.83 -0.51 0.66
N GLY A 17 7.10 -1.82 0.54
CA GLY A 17 6.73 -2.61 -0.63
C GLY A 17 5.20 -2.72 -0.82
N PRO A 18 4.70 -2.76 -2.09
CA PRO A 18 3.28 -2.82 -2.36
C PRO A 18 2.71 -4.24 -2.20
N LEU A 19 1.62 -4.37 -1.44
CA LEU A 19 0.75 -5.54 -1.44
C LEU A 19 -0.40 -5.30 -2.43
N VAL A 20 -0.32 -5.94 -3.59
CA VAL A 20 -1.34 -5.88 -4.64
C VAL A 20 -2.20 -7.13 -4.67
N CYS A 21 -3.51 -6.93 -4.75
CA CYS A 21 -4.49 -8.00 -4.92
C CYS A 21 -5.26 -7.77 -6.22
N GLN A 22 -5.68 -8.84 -6.88
CA GLN A 22 -6.55 -8.72 -8.04
C GLN A 22 -7.99 -8.54 -7.57
N ASP A 23 -8.63 -7.47 -8.00
CA ASP A 23 -10.05 -7.27 -7.78
C ASP A 23 -10.84 -8.29 -8.61
N PRO A 24 -11.62 -9.18 -7.98
CA PRO A 24 -12.38 -10.22 -8.68
C PRO A 24 -13.48 -9.66 -9.57
N SER A 25 -13.94 -8.43 -9.35
CA SER A 25 -15.01 -7.79 -10.12
C SER A 25 -14.50 -7.07 -11.37
N THR A 26 -13.33 -6.43 -11.29
CA THR A 26 -12.76 -5.63 -12.39
C THR A 26 -11.58 -6.32 -13.09
N GLY A 27 -11.02 -7.37 -12.49
CA GLY A 27 -9.82 -8.05 -12.96
C GLY A 27 -8.54 -7.23 -12.83
N ARG A 28 -8.61 -6.03 -12.24
CA ARG A 28 -7.48 -5.11 -12.09
C ARG A 28 -6.68 -5.42 -10.83
N TYR A 29 -5.38 -5.17 -10.88
CA TYR A 29 -4.55 -5.21 -9.69
C TYR A 29 -4.70 -3.90 -8.91
N VAL A 30 -5.08 -4.00 -7.64
CA VAL A 30 -5.27 -2.87 -6.74
C VAL A 30 -4.28 -2.97 -5.59
N LEU A 31 -3.66 -1.84 -5.27
CA LEU A 31 -2.80 -1.71 -4.10
C LEU A 31 -3.66 -1.73 -2.84
N THR A 32 -3.58 -2.84 -2.12
CA THR A 32 -4.41 -3.09 -0.93
C THR A 32 -3.65 -2.77 0.36
N GLY A 33 -2.34 -2.96 0.36
CA GLY A 33 -1.52 -2.70 1.53
C GLY A 33 -0.11 -2.21 1.21
N ILE A 34 0.54 -1.61 2.21
CA ILE A 34 1.97 -1.27 2.17
C ILE A 34 2.66 -2.03 3.29
N THR A 35 3.76 -2.71 3.00
CA THR A 35 4.51 -3.47 3.99
C THR A 35 4.99 -2.56 5.13
N ALA A 36 4.54 -2.81 6.36
CA ALA A 36 4.97 -2.04 7.53
C ALA A 36 6.13 -2.75 8.23
N TRP A 37 5.87 -3.95 8.75
CA TRP A 37 6.86 -4.78 9.43
C TRP A 37 6.38 -6.23 9.49
N GLY A 38 7.32 -7.16 9.62
CA GLY A 38 7.06 -8.57 9.83
C GLY A 38 8.08 -9.14 10.82
N ILE A 39 7.70 -10.22 11.51
CA ILE A 39 8.61 -10.92 12.43
C ILE A 39 9.21 -12.10 11.67
N GLY A 40 10.50 -12.02 11.35
CA GLY A 40 11.21 -13.09 10.66
C GLY A 40 11.11 -13.02 9.12
N CYS A 41 12.21 -13.36 8.47
CA CYS A 41 12.32 -13.42 7.01
C CYS A 41 11.82 -14.79 6.51
N GLY A 42 10.82 -14.82 5.62
CA GLY A 42 10.42 -16.03 4.88
C GLY A 42 9.86 -17.19 5.72
N GLN A 43 9.40 -16.97 6.96
CA GLN A 43 8.78 -18.04 7.75
C GLN A 43 7.35 -18.31 7.27
N LYS A 44 7.13 -19.54 6.79
CA LYS A 44 5.80 -20.06 6.47
C LYS A 44 4.94 -20.00 7.73
N ASN A 45 3.78 -19.35 7.65
CA ASN A 45 2.81 -19.13 8.73
C ASN A 45 3.11 -18.00 9.73
N VAL A 46 4.06 -17.10 9.47
CA VAL A 46 4.10 -15.82 10.21
C VAL A 46 3.39 -14.72 9.40
N PRO A 47 2.27 -14.16 9.89
CA PRO A 47 1.56 -13.11 9.18
C PRO A 47 2.39 -11.82 9.25
N GLY A 48 2.66 -11.22 8.09
CA GLY A 48 3.21 -9.87 8.04
C GLY A 48 2.13 -8.82 8.27
N VAL A 49 2.54 -7.69 8.83
CA VAL A 49 1.66 -6.54 9.10
C VAL A 49 1.84 -5.52 7.98
N PHE A 50 0.73 -5.18 7.35
CA PHE A 50 0.65 -4.16 6.30
C PHE A 50 -0.20 -2.98 6.76
N VAL A 51 0.09 -1.80 6.25
CA VAL A 51 -0.81 -0.65 6.37
C VAL A 51 -1.97 -0.85 5.40
N ASN A 52 -3.21 -0.65 5.87
CA ASN A 52 -4.39 -0.71 5.00
C ASN A 52 -4.47 0.59 4.15
N VAL A 53 -4.26 0.49 2.84
CA VAL A 53 -4.28 1.66 1.93
C VAL A 53 -5.68 2.27 1.79
N GLU A 54 -6.73 1.43 1.80
CA GLU A 54 -8.12 1.88 1.70
C GLU A 54 -8.49 2.81 2.86
N TYR A 55 -8.00 2.52 4.07
CA TYR A 55 -8.23 3.36 5.23
C TYR A 55 -7.65 4.78 5.08
N PHE A 56 -6.53 4.91 4.36
CA PHE A 56 -5.86 6.19 4.12
C PHE A 56 -6.29 6.86 2.81
N HIS A 57 -7.25 6.30 2.08
CA HIS A 57 -7.67 6.82 0.78
C HIS A 57 -8.15 8.28 0.84
N SER A 58 -8.90 8.66 1.88
CA SER A 58 -9.33 10.05 2.08
C SER A 58 -8.15 11.00 2.28
N TRP A 59 -7.24 10.65 3.19
CA TRP A 59 -6.03 11.43 3.44
C TRP A 59 -5.14 11.55 2.20
N ILE A 60 -4.97 10.46 1.43
CA ILE A 60 -4.20 10.49 0.17
C ILE A 60 -4.83 11.48 -0.81
N ASN A 61 -6.15 11.45 -0.96
CA ASN A 61 -6.86 12.41 -1.82
C ASN A 61 -6.70 13.84 -1.33
N ASP A 62 -6.84 14.09 -0.03
CA ASP A 62 -6.66 15.43 0.54
C ASP A 62 -5.25 16.00 0.27
N ILE A 63 -4.22 15.15 0.33
CA ILE A 63 -2.84 15.52 0.00
C ILE A 63 -2.67 15.75 -1.52
N LEU A 64 -3.19 14.85 -2.36
CA LEU A 64 -3.08 14.97 -3.82
C LEU A 64 -3.83 16.18 -4.38
N PHE A 65 -4.97 16.52 -3.79
CA PHE A 65 -5.81 17.65 -4.19
C PHE A 65 -5.54 18.93 -3.40
N SER A 66 -4.57 18.91 -2.46
CA SER A 66 -4.13 20.12 -1.77
C SER A 66 -3.47 21.09 -2.76
N PRO A 67 -3.85 22.39 -2.76
CA PRO A 67 -3.32 23.40 -3.68
C PRO A 67 -1.78 23.50 -3.69
N GLN A 68 -1.12 23.13 -2.58
CA GLN A 68 0.33 23.17 -2.44
C GLN A 68 1.05 22.01 -3.17
N HIS A 69 0.41 20.84 -3.32
CA HIS A 69 0.98 19.68 -4.02
C HIS A 69 0.61 19.64 -5.51
N GLN A 70 -0.47 20.31 -5.93
CA GLN A 70 -0.87 20.40 -7.33
C GLN A 70 0.10 21.20 -8.20
N GLN A 71 0.80 22.19 -7.62
CA GLN A 71 1.82 22.99 -8.32
C GLN A 71 3.13 22.22 -8.55
N SER A 72 3.47 21.25 -7.70
CA SER A 72 4.71 20.45 -7.83
C SER A 72 4.55 19.20 -8.68
N THR A 73 3.33 18.66 -8.80
CA THR A 73 3.04 17.40 -9.51
C THR A 73 2.52 17.60 -10.93
N GLY A 74 2.29 18.83 -11.39
CA GLY A 74 1.86 19.12 -12.76
C GLY A 74 0.44 18.64 -13.09
N VAL A 75 -0.39 18.38 -12.08
CA VAL A 75 -1.76 17.86 -12.23
C VAL A 75 -2.73 18.93 -12.78
N TYR A 76 -2.38 20.22 -12.66
CA TYR A 76 -3.14 21.31 -13.26
C TYR A 76 -2.60 21.65 -14.67
N GLY A 77 -2.90 20.81 -15.66
CA GLY A 77 -2.41 21.01 -17.03
C GLY A 77 -3.02 20.13 -18.13
N LYS A 78 -4.15 19.44 -17.86
CA LYS A 78 -4.95 18.72 -18.86
C LYS A 78 -6.43 18.95 -18.58
#